data_AF-A0A7K0YZX4-F1
#
_entry.id   AF-A0A7K0YZX4-F1
#
_cell.length_a   1.000
_cell.length_b   1.000
_cell.length_c   1.000
_cell.angle_alpha   90.00
_cell.angle_beta   90.00
_cell.angle_gamma   90.00
#
_symmetry.space_group_name_H-M   'P 1'
#
loop_
_entity.id
_entity.type
_entity.pdbx_description
1 polymer ?
#
loop_
_entity_poly.entity_id
_entity_poly.type
_entity_poly.pdbx_seq_one_letter_code
_entity_poly.pdbx_strand_id
1 'polypeptide(L)'
;KLVDYEFTASMEEDLDRIANGEEDRVAWLTKFFFGTEGNPGLEALAADLGAIDAQQINTMKMGEDIEIRVGRFGAYIQKGVGDDRKFANIPETMAPDELTLQVAIDLLAQPSGERELGIHPESNLPLLAKSGRFGPYITEVFPEPEMVVDKKTGELKKPRKKKDAPKPKTASLLSTMTLDTITIDDALKLMSLPRTLGEYEDVPITVQNGRYGPYMTHGTDSRTLTSEDQLFDITLDEAIELYKQPKVRRRGVAKPPLKDLGIDPASQKPVLVKDGRFGIYITDGETNATLRRGDTVEFLTLERGLELLAGRRAWEAENGGATRVKKSSKRAKKAAPSLTKNTVKATGKAKTKKKAATGKGNAAATSA
;
A
#
# COMPACT_ATOMS: atom_id res chain seq x y z
N LYS A 1 -20.29 -5.14 17.06
CA LYS A 1 -19.89 -4.88 18.46
C LYS A 1 -18.46 -4.38 18.57
N LEU A 2 -17.40 -5.14 18.22
CA LEU A 2 -16.01 -4.63 18.36
C LEU A 2 -15.65 -3.47 17.41
N VAL A 3 -16.34 -3.37 16.26
CA VAL A 3 -16.16 -2.30 15.26
C VAL A 3 -17.24 -1.23 15.34
N ASP A 4 -18.01 -1.22 16.43
CA ASP A 4 -19.08 -0.23 16.65
C ASP A 4 -18.48 1.12 17.08
N TYR A 5 -19.09 2.22 16.66
CA TYR A 5 -18.68 3.56 17.12
C TYR A 5 -18.97 3.76 18.61
N GLU A 6 -20.00 3.10 19.14
CA GLU A 6 -20.32 3.15 20.57
C GLU A 6 -19.34 2.35 21.42
N PHE A 7 -18.62 1.38 20.83
CA PHE A 7 -17.65 0.56 21.55
C PHE A 7 -16.55 1.43 22.18
N THR A 8 -16.00 2.38 21.43
CA THR A 8 -14.97 3.28 21.94
C THR A 8 -15.50 4.17 23.06
N ALA A 9 -16.76 4.63 22.97
CA ALA A 9 -17.36 5.43 24.03
C ALA A 9 -17.53 4.62 25.32
N SER A 10 -18.08 3.40 25.21
CA SER A 10 -18.23 2.51 26.38
C SER A 10 -16.89 2.10 27.01
N MET A 11 -15.85 1.93 26.18
CA MET A 11 -14.52 1.59 26.66
C MET A 11 -13.89 2.74 27.46
N GLU A 12 -14.04 3.99 27.02
CA GLU A 12 -13.53 5.15 27.77
C GLU A 12 -14.26 5.32 29.11
N GLU A 13 -15.60 5.17 29.14
CA GLU A 13 -16.36 5.22 30.39
C GLU A 13 -15.89 4.15 31.39
N ASP A 14 -15.62 2.94 30.92
CA ASP A 14 -15.12 1.86 31.77
C ASP A 14 -13.68 2.14 32.26
N LEU A 15 -12.84 2.78 31.43
CA LEU A 15 -11.49 3.21 31.83
C LEU A 15 -11.53 4.32 32.88
N ASP A 16 -12.48 5.24 32.79
CA ASP A 16 -12.68 6.29 33.80
C ASP A 16 -13.11 5.70 35.14
N ARG A 17 -14.01 4.69 35.15
CA ARG A 17 -14.38 3.97 36.37
C ARG A 17 -13.17 3.28 37.01
N ILE A 18 -12.28 2.69 36.21
CA ILE A 18 -11.03 2.11 36.71
C ILE A 18 -10.11 3.18 37.28
N ALA A 19 -9.98 4.34 36.62
CA ALA A 19 -9.15 5.45 37.08
C ALA A 19 -9.65 6.06 38.40
N ASN A 20 -10.98 6.13 38.57
CA ASN A 20 -11.65 6.59 39.79
C ASN A 20 -11.63 5.56 40.91
N GLY A 21 -11.15 4.33 40.65
CA GLY A 21 -11.10 3.24 41.62
C GLY A 21 -12.44 2.55 41.88
N GLU A 22 -13.44 2.77 41.01
CA GLU A 22 -14.78 2.19 41.08
C GLU A 22 -14.84 0.76 40.50
N GLU A 23 -13.89 0.40 39.63
CA GLU A 23 -13.79 -0.94 39.05
C GLU A 23 -12.34 -1.47 39.04
N ASP A 24 -12.17 -2.77 39.29
CA ASP A 24 -10.86 -3.44 39.23
C ASP A 24 -10.46 -3.75 37.78
N ARG A 25 -9.22 -3.38 37.41
CA ARG A 25 -8.67 -3.58 36.07
C ARG A 25 -8.68 -5.04 35.62
N VAL A 26 -8.33 -5.96 36.52
CA VAL A 26 -8.22 -7.39 36.18
C VAL A 26 -9.62 -7.97 36.00
N ALA A 27 -10.55 -7.59 36.87
CA ALA A 27 -11.96 -7.98 36.76
C ALA A 27 -12.55 -7.51 35.42
N TRP A 28 -12.34 -6.24 35.03
CA TRP A 28 -12.83 -5.72 33.75
C TRP A 28 -12.23 -6.47 32.55
N LEU A 29 -10.92 -6.68 32.51
CA LEU A 29 -10.26 -7.43 31.43
C LEU A 29 -10.76 -8.88 31.32
N THR A 30 -11.04 -9.50 32.48
CA THR A 30 -11.58 -10.86 32.53
C THR A 30 -13.00 -10.90 31.94
N LYS A 31 -13.85 -9.94 32.33
CA LYS A 31 -15.20 -9.77 31.76
C LYS A 31 -15.17 -9.50 30.26
N PHE A 32 -14.26 -8.66 29.79
CA PHE A 32 -14.11 -8.35 28.37
C PHE A 32 -13.64 -9.57 27.56
N PHE A 33 -12.66 -10.31 28.07
CA PHE A 33 -12.07 -11.43 27.34
C PHE A 33 -12.96 -12.68 27.34
N PHE A 34 -13.47 -13.08 28.51
CA PHE A 34 -14.30 -14.29 28.66
C PHE A 34 -15.79 -14.02 28.48
N GLY A 35 -16.23 -12.76 28.66
CA GLY A 35 -17.62 -12.35 28.58
C GLY A 35 -18.28 -12.25 29.95
N THR A 36 -19.54 -11.83 29.94
CA THR A 36 -20.44 -11.79 31.10
C THR A 36 -21.77 -12.44 30.73
N GLU A 37 -22.64 -12.70 31.70
CA GLU A 37 -23.96 -13.27 31.43
C GLU A 37 -24.72 -12.39 30.42
N GLY A 38 -25.04 -12.96 29.25
CA GLY A 38 -25.73 -12.26 28.16
C GLY A 38 -24.83 -11.50 27.16
N ASN A 39 -23.52 -11.38 27.42
CA ASN A 39 -22.58 -10.77 26.49
C ASN A 39 -21.37 -11.68 26.21
N PRO A 40 -21.22 -12.22 24.99
CA PRO A 40 -20.06 -13.04 24.64
C PRO A 40 -18.77 -12.21 24.70
N GLY A 41 -17.75 -12.76 25.33
CA GLY A 41 -16.42 -12.15 25.39
C GLY A 41 -15.65 -12.28 24.09
N LEU A 42 -14.49 -11.61 24.02
CA LEU A 42 -13.60 -11.66 22.86
C LEU A 42 -13.20 -13.08 22.48
N GLU A 43 -12.96 -13.97 23.44
CA GLU A 43 -12.56 -15.36 23.17
C GLU A 43 -13.64 -16.11 22.38
N ALA A 44 -14.90 -16.00 22.80
CA ALA A 44 -16.02 -16.61 22.10
C ALA A 44 -16.24 -15.99 20.71
N LEU A 45 -16.08 -14.66 20.58
CA LEU A 45 -16.20 -13.96 19.30
C LEU A 45 -15.07 -14.30 18.32
N ALA A 46 -13.88 -14.64 18.83
CA ALA A 46 -12.73 -15.02 18.02
C ALA A 46 -12.62 -16.53 17.77
N ALA A 47 -13.42 -17.36 18.45
CA ALA A 47 -13.37 -18.81 18.33
C ALA A 47 -13.68 -19.32 16.90
N ASP A 48 -14.44 -18.56 16.11
CA ASP A 48 -14.86 -18.92 14.75
C ASP A 48 -13.80 -18.67 13.66
N LEU A 49 -12.56 -18.35 14.03
CA LEU A 49 -11.44 -18.16 13.08
C LEU A 49 -11.27 -19.31 12.08
N GLY A 50 -11.59 -20.55 12.47
CA GLY A 50 -11.52 -21.74 11.59
C GLY A 50 -12.75 -21.98 10.71
N ALA A 51 -13.90 -21.39 11.05
CA ALA A 51 -15.16 -21.51 10.31
C ALA A 51 -15.35 -20.39 9.27
N ILE A 52 -14.51 -19.36 9.32
CA ILE A 52 -14.53 -18.23 8.39
C ILE A 52 -14.08 -18.70 7.00
N ASP A 53 -15.02 -18.71 6.05
CA ASP A 53 -14.69 -18.87 4.64
C ASP A 53 -14.03 -17.58 4.11
N ALA A 54 -12.69 -17.64 4.01
CA ALA A 54 -11.89 -16.54 3.49
C ALA A 54 -12.25 -16.17 2.05
N GLN A 55 -12.75 -17.10 1.23
CA GLN A 55 -13.20 -16.79 -0.12
C GLN A 55 -14.50 -15.99 -0.08
N GLN A 56 -15.45 -16.41 0.75
CA GLN A 56 -16.73 -15.72 0.90
C GLN A 56 -16.55 -14.29 1.41
N ILE A 57 -15.72 -14.07 2.44
CA ILE A 57 -15.50 -12.72 3.00
C ILE A 57 -14.83 -11.78 1.99
N ASN A 58 -13.93 -12.30 1.17
CA ASN A 58 -13.23 -11.50 0.16
C ASN A 58 -14.01 -11.37 -1.15
N THR A 59 -15.27 -11.81 -1.20
CA THR A 59 -16.14 -11.74 -2.37
C THR A 59 -17.29 -10.76 -2.13
N MET A 60 -17.40 -9.74 -2.99
CA MET A 60 -18.48 -8.76 -2.98
C MET A 60 -19.30 -8.92 -4.27
N LYS A 61 -20.63 -9.06 -4.16
CA LYS A 61 -21.50 -9.17 -5.33
C LYS A 61 -21.73 -7.78 -5.94
N MET A 62 -21.48 -7.65 -7.24
CA MET A 62 -21.76 -6.44 -8.01
C MET A 62 -23.00 -6.60 -8.91
N GLY A 63 -23.35 -7.83 -9.28
CA GLY A 63 -24.55 -8.16 -10.04
C GLY A 63 -24.96 -9.62 -9.83
N GLU A 64 -25.82 -10.15 -10.71
CA GLU A 64 -26.28 -11.54 -10.64
C GLU A 64 -25.13 -12.54 -10.83
N ASP A 65 -24.29 -12.29 -11.85
CA ASP A 65 -23.19 -13.19 -12.23
C ASP A 65 -21.79 -12.57 -12.06
N ILE A 66 -21.70 -11.34 -11.55
CA ILE A 66 -20.46 -10.57 -11.45
C ILE A 66 -20.09 -10.34 -9.99
N GLU A 67 -18.89 -10.79 -9.63
CA GLU A 67 -18.32 -10.68 -8.29
C GLU A 67 -17.01 -9.90 -8.32
N ILE A 68 -16.79 -9.05 -7.32
CA ILE A 68 -15.49 -8.45 -7.03
C ILE A 68 -14.81 -9.34 -5.99
N ARG A 69 -13.56 -9.71 -6.25
CA ARG A 69 -12.77 -10.52 -5.34
C ARG A 69 -11.44 -9.85 -5.04
N VAL A 70 -10.99 -9.98 -3.80
CA VAL A 70 -9.65 -9.52 -3.37
C VAL A 70 -8.73 -10.71 -3.20
N GLY A 71 -7.73 -10.83 -4.08
CA GLY A 71 -6.76 -11.92 -4.07
C GLY A 71 -5.33 -11.47 -3.75
N ARG A 72 -4.39 -12.43 -3.77
CA ARG A 72 -2.95 -12.17 -3.56
C ARG A 72 -2.34 -11.14 -4.52
N PHE A 73 -2.95 -10.97 -5.70
CA PHE A 73 -2.45 -10.09 -6.75
C PHE A 73 -3.24 -8.79 -6.86
N GLY A 74 -4.24 -8.53 -6.01
CA GLY A 74 -5.07 -7.33 -6.07
C GLY A 74 -6.56 -7.66 -6.22
N ALA A 75 -7.37 -6.62 -6.38
CA ALA A 75 -8.80 -6.74 -6.65
C ALA A 75 -9.05 -7.08 -8.13
N TYR A 76 -9.98 -7.98 -8.38
CA TYR A 76 -10.36 -8.43 -9.72
C TYR A 76 -11.85 -8.73 -9.77
N ILE A 77 -12.41 -8.65 -10.98
CA ILE A 77 -13.78 -9.03 -11.29
C ILE A 77 -13.76 -10.48 -11.78
N GLN A 78 -14.71 -11.26 -11.30
CA GLN A 78 -15.01 -12.61 -11.80
C GLN A 78 -16.44 -12.64 -12.33
N LYS A 79 -16.63 -13.20 -13.52
CA LYS A 79 -17.96 -13.55 -14.06
C LYS A 79 -18.10 -15.04 -14.25
N GLY A 80 -19.22 -15.60 -13.80
CA GLY A 80 -19.55 -17.02 -13.94
C GLY A 80 -18.99 -17.92 -12.83
N VAL A 81 -19.32 -19.20 -12.92
CA VAL A 81 -19.04 -20.25 -11.92
C VAL A 81 -18.37 -21.45 -12.60
N GLY A 82 -17.49 -22.17 -11.90
CA GLY A 82 -16.87 -23.38 -12.43
C GLY A 82 -15.76 -23.11 -13.45
N ASP A 83 -15.77 -23.84 -14.57
CA ASP A 83 -14.70 -23.74 -15.58
C ASP A 83 -14.91 -22.59 -16.57
N ASP A 84 -16.11 -22.02 -16.67
CA ASP A 84 -16.44 -20.88 -17.55
C ASP A 84 -16.12 -19.50 -16.91
N ARG A 85 -15.32 -19.49 -15.83
CA ARG A 85 -14.97 -18.26 -15.11
C ARG A 85 -14.14 -17.35 -16.00
N LYS A 86 -14.64 -16.12 -16.19
CA LYS A 86 -13.88 -15.02 -16.79
C LYS A 86 -13.36 -14.10 -15.70
N PHE A 87 -12.13 -13.64 -15.87
CA PHE A 87 -11.46 -12.76 -14.91
C PHE A 87 -11.01 -11.47 -15.59
N ALA A 88 -11.22 -10.35 -14.92
CA ALA A 88 -10.67 -9.06 -15.32
C ALA A 88 -10.04 -8.35 -14.12
N ASN A 89 -8.85 -7.77 -14.28
CA ASN A 89 -8.20 -7.05 -13.19
C ASN A 89 -8.81 -5.66 -13.02
N ILE A 90 -9.00 -5.23 -11.77
CA ILE A 90 -9.41 -3.84 -11.49
C ILE A 90 -8.14 -3.00 -11.37
N PRO A 91 -8.00 -1.91 -12.16
CA PRO A 91 -6.84 -1.03 -12.05
C PRO A 91 -6.69 -0.46 -10.64
N GLU A 92 -5.47 -0.43 -10.09
CA GLU A 92 -5.23 0.13 -8.76
C GLU A 92 -5.53 1.62 -8.64
N THR A 93 -5.56 2.32 -9.76
CA THR A 93 -5.84 3.76 -9.82
C THR A 93 -7.33 4.07 -9.83
N MET A 94 -8.17 3.07 -10.09
CA MET A 94 -9.63 3.23 -10.11
C MET A 94 -10.15 3.31 -8.69
N ALA A 95 -10.97 4.31 -8.41
CA ALA A 95 -11.62 4.43 -7.12
C ALA A 95 -12.80 3.44 -7.00
N PRO A 96 -13.15 2.94 -5.80
CA PRO A 96 -14.22 1.96 -5.64
C PRO A 96 -15.60 2.42 -6.12
N ASP A 97 -15.87 3.73 -6.10
CA ASP A 97 -17.10 4.36 -6.58
C ASP A 97 -17.18 4.49 -8.11
N GLU A 98 -16.02 4.53 -8.78
CA GLU A 98 -15.94 4.51 -10.25
C GLU A 98 -16.24 3.11 -10.83
N LEU A 99 -16.13 2.07 -10.01
CA LEU A 99 -16.35 0.69 -10.40
C LEU A 99 -17.85 0.35 -10.47
N THR A 100 -18.49 0.80 -11.54
CA THR A 100 -19.90 0.49 -11.84
C THR A 100 -20.06 -0.86 -12.54
N LEU A 101 -21.29 -1.40 -12.55
CA LEU A 101 -21.61 -2.64 -13.29
C LEU A 101 -21.22 -2.54 -14.77
N GLN A 102 -21.47 -1.39 -15.40
CA GLN A 102 -21.12 -1.18 -16.81
C GLN A 102 -19.61 -1.24 -17.02
N VAL A 103 -18.84 -0.54 -16.20
CA VAL A 103 -17.37 -0.58 -16.24
C VAL A 103 -16.85 -2.00 -16.03
N ALA A 104 -17.48 -2.78 -15.13
CA ALA A 104 -17.10 -4.17 -14.92
C ALA A 104 -17.38 -5.06 -16.14
N ILE A 105 -18.51 -4.85 -16.84
CA ILE A 105 -18.82 -5.54 -18.09
C ILE A 105 -17.78 -5.19 -19.16
N ASP A 106 -17.42 -3.91 -19.28
CA ASP A 106 -16.42 -3.44 -20.25
C ASP A 106 -15.03 -4.05 -19.96
N LEU A 107 -14.62 -4.08 -18.69
CA LEU A 107 -13.37 -4.73 -18.26
C LEU A 107 -13.36 -6.24 -18.54
N LEU A 108 -14.49 -6.93 -18.37
CA LEU A 108 -14.65 -8.36 -18.70
C LEU A 108 -14.71 -8.63 -20.21
N ALA A 109 -15.10 -7.63 -21.01
CA ALA A 109 -15.14 -7.72 -22.46
C ALA A 109 -13.78 -7.47 -23.12
N GLN A 110 -12.88 -6.74 -22.45
CA GLN A 110 -11.51 -6.56 -22.91
C GLN A 110 -10.83 -7.92 -23.14
N PRO A 111 -9.94 -8.03 -24.14
CA PRO A 111 -9.23 -9.26 -24.44
C PRO A 111 -8.40 -9.70 -23.22
N SER A 112 -8.97 -10.56 -22.40
CA SER A 112 -8.31 -11.19 -21.27
C SER A 112 -7.75 -12.51 -21.77
N GLY A 113 -6.49 -12.54 -22.17
CA GLY A 113 -5.91 -13.74 -22.74
C GLY A 113 -4.40 -13.68 -22.85
N GLU A 114 -3.82 -14.85 -23.13
CA GLU A 114 -2.44 -14.98 -23.55
C GLU A 114 -2.43 -15.07 -25.07
N ARG A 115 -1.68 -14.17 -25.73
CA ARG A 115 -1.47 -14.19 -27.18
C ARG A 115 0.01 -14.40 -27.46
N GLU A 116 0.32 -15.41 -28.25
CA GLU A 116 1.68 -15.62 -28.74
C GLU A 116 2.00 -14.63 -29.86
N LEU A 117 3.10 -13.90 -29.71
CA LEU A 117 3.57 -12.92 -30.70
C LEU A 117 4.67 -13.48 -31.61
N GLY A 118 5.39 -14.51 -31.16
CA GLY A 118 6.47 -15.16 -31.88
C GLY A 118 7.69 -15.43 -31.01
N ILE A 119 8.87 -15.49 -31.62
CA ILE A 119 10.14 -15.81 -30.94
C ILE A 119 11.05 -14.58 -30.97
N HIS A 120 11.63 -14.23 -29.84
CA HIS A 120 12.61 -13.15 -29.76
C HIS A 120 13.92 -13.55 -30.48
N PRO A 121 14.47 -12.75 -31.40
CA PRO A 121 15.62 -13.14 -32.22
C PRO A 121 16.91 -13.33 -31.40
N GLU A 122 17.16 -12.49 -30.39
CA GLU A 122 18.38 -12.59 -29.56
C GLU A 122 18.29 -13.67 -28.47
N SER A 123 17.19 -13.73 -27.71
CA SER A 123 17.03 -14.69 -26.61
C SER A 123 16.52 -16.06 -27.06
N ASN A 124 15.97 -16.16 -28.28
CA ASN A 124 15.32 -17.35 -28.82
C ASN A 124 14.18 -17.88 -27.92
N LEU A 125 13.55 -16.99 -27.15
CA LEU A 125 12.44 -17.31 -26.25
C LEU A 125 11.10 -16.88 -26.87
N PRO A 126 10.02 -17.67 -26.68
CA PRO A 126 8.68 -17.26 -27.06
C PRO A 126 8.23 -16.00 -26.32
N LEU A 127 7.62 -15.07 -27.05
CA LEU A 127 7.02 -13.84 -26.54
C LEU A 127 5.51 -13.99 -26.46
N LEU A 128 4.96 -13.73 -25.27
CA LEU A 128 3.52 -13.74 -25.01
C LEU A 128 3.05 -12.36 -24.55
N ALA A 129 1.98 -11.86 -25.16
CA ALA A 129 1.22 -10.73 -24.65
C ALA A 129 0.13 -11.24 -23.70
N LYS A 130 0.06 -10.67 -22.50
CA LYS A 130 -0.86 -11.08 -21.43
C LYS A 130 -1.50 -9.86 -20.78
N SER A 131 -2.69 -10.05 -20.21
CA SER A 131 -3.30 -9.05 -19.31
C SER A 131 -2.87 -9.30 -17.86
N GLY A 132 -2.36 -8.26 -17.18
CA GLY A 132 -1.85 -8.32 -15.81
C GLY A 132 -2.48 -7.28 -14.87
N ARG A 133 -2.05 -7.29 -13.60
CA ARG A 133 -2.52 -6.33 -12.57
C ARG A 133 -2.28 -4.88 -12.97
N PHE A 134 -1.12 -4.63 -13.59
CA PHE A 134 -0.67 -3.29 -13.97
C PHE A 134 -1.03 -2.94 -15.42
N GLY A 135 -1.96 -3.70 -16.03
CA GLY A 135 -2.32 -3.56 -17.44
C GLY A 135 -1.71 -4.66 -18.32
N PRO A 136 -1.91 -4.54 -19.65
CA PRO A 136 -1.37 -5.49 -20.61
C PRO A 136 0.16 -5.38 -20.71
N TYR A 137 0.83 -6.51 -20.85
CA TYR A 137 2.28 -6.60 -20.89
C TYR A 137 2.73 -7.76 -21.77
N ILE A 138 3.96 -7.68 -22.25
CA ILE A 138 4.67 -8.74 -22.95
C ILE A 138 5.63 -9.41 -21.97
N THR A 139 5.76 -10.73 -22.06
CA THR A 139 6.71 -11.53 -21.29
C THR A 139 7.39 -12.55 -22.17
N GLU A 140 8.68 -12.77 -21.95
CA GLU A 140 9.36 -13.97 -22.42
C GLU A 140 8.89 -15.17 -21.59
N VAL A 141 8.78 -16.33 -22.25
CA VAL A 141 8.53 -17.60 -21.57
C VAL A 141 9.80 -18.44 -21.64
N PHE A 142 10.37 -18.72 -20.47
CA PHE A 142 11.44 -19.70 -20.38
C PHE A 142 10.88 -21.10 -20.63
N PRO A 143 11.64 -21.98 -21.33
CA PRO A 143 11.26 -23.37 -21.47
C PRO A 143 11.08 -24.00 -20.08
N GLU A 144 10.01 -24.78 -19.91
CA GLU A 144 9.79 -25.49 -18.65
C GLU A 144 10.97 -26.42 -18.39
N PRO A 145 11.61 -26.35 -17.20
CA PRO A 145 12.71 -27.25 -16.89
C PRO A 145 12.18 -28.69 -16.88
N GLU A 146 12.91 -29.59 -17.55
CA GLU A 146 12.58 -31.02 -17.61
C GLU A 146 12.30 -31.56 -16.20
N MET A 147 11.20 -32.32 -16.07
CA MET A 147 10.77 -32.88 -14.80
C MET A 147 11.83 -33.87 -14.32
N VAL A 148 12.36 -33.64 -13.12
CA VAL A 148 13.36 -34.55 -12.54
C VAL A 148 12.63 -35.54 -11.62
N VAL A 149 12.97 -36.82 -11.74
CA VAL A 149 12.45 -37.86 -10.85
C VAL A 149 13.06 -37.66 -9.46
N ASP A 150 12.20 -37.49 -8.45
CA ASP A 150 12.63 -37.32 -7.07
C ASP A 150 13.20 -38.66 -6.55
N LYS A 151 14.51 -38.70 -6.26
CA LYS A 151 15.23 -39.93 -5.88
C LYS A 151 14.68 -40.62 -4.61
N LYS A 152 13.78 -39.97 -3.86
CA LYS A 152 13.16 -40.52 -2.64
C LYS A 152 11.73 -41.01 -2.81
N THR A 153 10.95 -40.42 -3.71
CA THR A 153 9.52 -40.74 -3.88
C THR A 153 9.20 -41.35 -5.25
N GLY A 154 10.15 -41.32 -6.20
CA GLY A 154 9.92 -41.83 -7.57
C GLY A 154 8.98 -40.96 -8.39
N GLU A 155 8.48 -39.85 -7.85
CA GLU A 155 7.56 -38.93 -8.53
C GLU A 155 8.29 -37.89 -9.37
N LEU A 156 7.73 -37.57 -10.53
CA LEU A 156 8.17 -36.48 -11.39
C LEU A 156 7.88 -35.15 -10.68
N LYS A 157 8.93 -34.38 -10.34
CA LYS A 157 8.76 -33.10 -9.65
C LYS A 157 9.45 -31.98 -10.42
N LYS A 158 8.74 -30.85 -10.58
CA LYS A 158 9.35 -29.62 -11.10
C LYS A 158 10.48 -29.19 -10.15
N PRO A 159 11.72 -28.97 -10.63
CA PRO A 159 12.81 -28.55 -9.77
C PRO A 159 12.47 -27.20 -9.10
N ARG A 160 12.79 -27.05 -7.81
CA ARG A 160 12.61 -25.77 -7.12
C ARG A 160 13.45 -24.72 -7.82
N LYS A 161 12.81 -23.67 -8.37
CA LYS A 161 13.53 -22.53 -8.97
C LYS A 161 14.56 -22.00 -7.96
N LYS A 162 15.84 -21.98 -8.36
CA LYS A 162 16.91 -21.38 -7.56
C LYS A 162 16.60 -19.88 -7.39
N LYS A 163 17.03 -19.29 -6.26
CA LYS A 163 16.81 -17.85 -6.00
C LYS A 163 17.47 -16.96 -7.07
N ASP A 164 18.55 -17.45 -7.69
CA ASP A 164 19.31 -16.75 -8.73
C ASP A 164 18.95 -17.17 -10.16
N ALA A 165 17.82 -17.85 -10.36
CA ALA A 165 17.36 -18.18 -11.71
C ALA A 165 16.99 -16.90 -12.48
N PRO A 166 17.34 -16.78 -13.77
CA PRO A 166 16.99 -15.64 -14.58
C PRO A 166 15.46 -15.46 -14.60
N LYS A 167 15.00 -14.24 -14.36
CA LYS A 167 13.57 -13.88 -14.43
C LYS A 167 13.21 -13.54 -15.87
N PRO A 168 12.00 -13.88 -16.33
CA PRO A 168 11.59 -13.54 -17.68
C PRO A 168 11.59 -12.01 -17.81
N LYS A 169 12.15 -11.51 -18.91
CA LYS A 169 12.02 -10.09 -19.20
C LYS A 169 10.56 -9.80 -19.52
N THR A 170 10.10 -8.65 -19.04
CA THR A 170 8.72 -8.20 -19.23
C THR A 170 8.72 -6.73 -19.62
N ALA A 171 7.85 -6.36 -20.54
CA ALA A 171 7.64 -4.97 -20.94
C ALA A 171 6.14 -4.65 -20.91
N SER A 172 5.75 -3.54 -20.29
CA SER A 172 4.34 -3.11 -20.28
C SER A 172 3.97 -2.53 -21.64
N LEU A 173 2.76 -2.79 -22.12
CA LEU A 173 2.24 -2.11 -23.30
C LEU A 173 2.05 -0.62 -23.00
N LEU A 174 2.16 0.18 -24.05
CA LEU A 174 1.85 1.60 -24.02
C LEU A 174 0.33 1.82 -23.94
N SER A 175 -0.09 3.00 -23.49
CA SER A 175 -1.51 3.33 -23.32
C SER A 175 -2.28 3.32 -24.65
N THR A 176 -1.57 3.55 -25.75
CA THR A 176 -2.08 3.53 -27.12
C THR A 176 -2.14 2.13 -27.74
N MET A 177 -1.49 1.13 -27.13
CA MET A 177 -1.39 -0.24 -27.67
C MET A 177 -2.42 -1.17 -27.04
N THR A 178 -2.94 -2.10 -27.84
CA THR A 178 -3.88 -3.13 -27.38
C THR A 178 -3.32 -4.53 -27.62
N LEU A 179 -3.81 -5.52 -26.86
CA LEU A 179 -3.40 -6.92 -27.01
C LEU A 179 -3.74 -7.51 -28.39
N ASP A 180 -4.76 -6.96 -29.06
CA ASP A 180 -5.23 -7.45 -30.35
C ASP A 180 -4.46 -6.85 -31.53
N THR A 181 -3.90 -5.66 -31.36
CA THR A 181 -3.18 -4.96 -32.44
C THR A 181 -1.65 -5.09 -32.34
N ILE A 182 -1.12 -5.54 -31.20
CA ILE A 182 0.33 -5.60 -30.98
C ILE A 182 1.04 -6.54 -31.97
N THR A 183 2.15 -6.07 -32.52
CA THR A 183 3.00 -6.84 -33.44
C THR A 183 4.28 -7.33 -32.74
N ILE A 184 4.97 -8.28 -33.35
CA ILE A 184 6.28 -8.74 -32.85
C ILE A 184 7.32 -7.61 -32.85
N ASP A 185 7.31 -6.75 -33.88
CA ASP A 185 8.27 -5.65 -34.00
C ASP A 185 8.07 -4.62 -32.88
N ASP A 186 6.82 -4.30 -32.54
CA ASP A 186 6.50 -3.43 -31.41
C ASP A 186 6.90 -4.07 -30.08
N ALA A 187 6.70 -5.38 -29.95
CA ALA A 187 7.12 -6.10 -28.76
C ALA A 187 8.65 -6.06 -28.57
N LEU A 188 9.43 -6.22 -29.64
CA LEU A 188 10.89 -6.12 -29.57
C LEU A 188 11.34 -4.71 -29.17
N LYS A 189 10.69 -3.66 -29.68
CA LYS A 189 10.95 -2.28 -29.25
C LYS A 189 10.69 -2.11 -27.75
N LEU A 190 9.55 -2.60 -27.25
CA LEU A 190 9.21 -2.50 -25.82
C LEU A 190 10.18 -3.30 -24.92
N MET A 191 10.62 -4.47 -25.38
CA MET A 191 11.55 -5.33 -24.66
C MET A 191 12.99 -4.78 -24.62
N SER A 192 13.31 -3.80 -25.48
CA SER A 192 14.57 -3.06 -25.43
C SER A 192 14.61 -2.02 -24.30
N LEU A 193 13.49 -1.71 -23.66
CA LEU A 193 13.43 -0.82 -22.50
C LEU A 193 13.88 -1.57 -21.22
N PRO A 194 14.64 -0.93 -20.32
CA PRO A 194 15.11 0.45 -20.33
C PRO A 194 16.22 0.72 -21.34
N ARG A 195 16.08 1.80 -22.12
CA ARG A 195 17.08 2.23 -23.11
C ARG A 195 18.04 3.24 -22.50
N THR A 196 19.34 3.02 -22.66
CA THR A 196 20.38 3.99 -22.25
C THR A 196 20.68 4.96 -23.40
N LEU A 197 20.58 6.27 -23.16
CA LEU A 197 20.87 7.31 -24.16
C LEU A 197 22.36 7.68 -24.20
N GLY A 198 23.05 7.58 -23.06
CA GLY A 198 24.43 7.98 -22.88
C GLY A 198 24.72 8.36 -21.43
N GLU A 199 25.90 8.93 -21.20
CA GLU A 199 26.33 9.40 -19.88
C GLU A 199 26.34 10.93 -19.84
N TYR A 200 25.86 11.49 -18.74
CA TYR A 200 25.93 12.90 -18.42
C TYR A 200 26.52 13.00 -17.01
N GLU A 201 27.55 13.81 -16.78
CA GLU A 201 28.21 13.92 -15.47
C GLU A 201 28.60 12.55 -14.85
N ASP A 202 29.16 11.64 -15.66
CA ASP A 202 29.55 10.25 -15.30
C ASP A 202 28.41 9.36 -14.78
N VAL A 203 27.16 9.75 -15.03
CA VAL A 203 25.96 8.99 -14.65
C VAL A 203 25.11 8.69 -15.89
N PRO A 204 24.70 7.44 -16.12
CA PRO A 204 23.92 7.08 -17.29
C PRO A 204 22.51 7.65 -17.22
N ILE A 205 22.04 8.16 -18.36
CA ILE A 205 20.65 8.53 -18.59
C ILE A 205 19.92 7.33 -19.21
N THR A 206 18.91 6.81 -18.52
CA THR A 206 18.05 5.74 -19.03
C THR A 206 16.61 6.21 -19.19
N VAL A 207 15.94 5.70 -20.21
CA VAL A 207 14.55 5.99 -20.55
C VAL A 207 13.73 4.72 -20.43
N GLN A 208 12.60 4.80 -19.75
CA GLN A 208 11.71 3.66 -19.52
C GLN A 208 10.25 4.08 -19.32
N ASN A 209 9.34 3.12 -19.50
CA ASN A 209 7.94 3.30 -19.17
C ASN A 209 7.64 2.77 -17.77
N GLY A 210 6.88 3.53 -16.97
CA GLY A 210 6.50 3.15 -15.61
C GLY A 210 5.01 3.32 -15.35
N ARG A 211 4.61 3.11 -14.09
CA ARG A 211 3.21 3.21 -13.65
C ARG A 211 2.55 4.56 -14.00
N TYR A 212 3.32 5.65 -13.98
CA TYR A 212 2.81 7.00 -14.22
C TYR A 212 3.13 7.51 -15.64
N GLY A 213 3.46 6.60 -16.55
CA GLY A 213 3.84 6.91 -17.92
C GLY A 213 5.36 6.98 -18.15
N PRO A 214 5.79 7.51 -19.30
CA PRO A 214 7.17 7.53 -19.74
C PRO A 214 8.02 8.49 -18.92
N TYR A 215 9.23 8.06 -18.56
CA TYR A 215 10.15 8.86 -17.77
C TYR A 215 11.61 8.51 -18.05
N MET A 216 12.49 9.45 -17.75
CA MET A 216 13.94 9.28 -17.78
C MET A 216 14.52 9.34 -16.37
N THR A 217 15.63 8.65 -16.16
CA THR A 217 16.41 8.66 -14.91
C THR A 217 17.87 8.94 -15.15
N HIS A 218 18.44 9.78 -14.28
CA HIS A 218 19.85 10.13 -14.21
C HIS A 218 20.27 9.98 -12.74
N GLY A 219 20.78 8.80 -12.40
CA GLY A 219 21.10 8.44 -11.01
C GLY A 219 19.87 8.47 -10.10
N THR A 220 19.75 9.51 -9.28
CA THR A 220 18.59 9.72 -8.38
C THR A 220 17.57 10.72 -8.92
N ASP A 221 17.92 11.50 -9.94
CA ASP A 221 16.98 12.42 -10.58
C ASP A 221 16.14 11.70 -11.64
N SER A 222 14.86 12.05 -11.67
CA SER A 222 13.84 11.46 -12.54
C SER A 222 12.98 12.55 -13.12
N ARG A 223 12.77 12.50 -14.43
CA ARG A 223 11.93 13.46 -15.18
C ARG A 223 10.90 12.72 -16.00
N THR A 224 9.66 13.18 -15.91
CA THR A 224 8.55 12.64 -16.70
C THR A 224 8.63 13.19 -18.12
N LEU A 225 8.43 12.31 -19.10
CA LEU A 225 8.34 12.67 -20.51
C LEU A 225 6.90 13.08 -20.85
N THR A 226 6.70 13.84 -21.92
CA THR A 226 5.37 14.35 -22.30
C THR A 226 4.59 13.36 -23.15
N SER A 227 5.28 12.55 -23.96
CA SER A 227 4.69 11.53 -24.84
C SER A 227 5.39 10.18 -24.71
N GLU A 228 4.68 9.11 -25.06
CA GLU A 228 5.21 7.75 -25.15
C GLU A 228 6.23 7.61 -26.30
N ASP A 229 6.07 8.38 -27.39
CA ASP A 229 7.00 8.36 -28.54
C ASP A 229 8.42 8.79 -28.13
N GLN A 230 8.53 9.69 -27.15
CA GLN A 230 9.80 10.13 -26.59
C GLN A 230 10.58 9.00 -25.90
N LEU A 231 9.98 7.84 -25.64
CA LEU A 231 10.73 6.66 -25.18
C LEU A 231 11.78 6.22 -26.22
N PHE A 232 11.48 6.44 -27.50
CA PHE A 232 12.28 5.97 -28.63
C PHE A 232 12.98 7.09 -29.38
N ASP A 233 12.36 8.27 -29.47
CA ASP A 233 12.89 9.33 -30.32
C ASP A 233 13.83 10.30 -29.59
N ILE A 234 13.76 10.36 -28.26
CA ILE A 234 14.54 11.33 -27.49
C ILE A 234 16.05 11.10 -27.63
N THR A 235 16.78 12.19 -27.80
CA THR A 235 18.24 12.19 -27.93
C THR A 235 18.94 12.53 -26.62
N LEU A 236 20.24 12.25 -26.55
CA LEU A 236 21.06 12.58 -25.37
C LEU A 236 21.09 14.09 -25.13
N ASP A 237 21.21 14.90 -26.17
CA ASP A 237 21.32 16.36 -26.07
C ASP A 237 20.02 16.98 -25.51
N GLU A 238 18.87 16.53 -26.00
CA GLU A 238 17.55 16.94 -25.48
C GLU A 238 17.36 16.50 -24.03
N ALA A 239 17.80 15.29 -23.68
CA ALA A 239 17.74 14.81 -22.30
C ALA A 239 18.61 15.67 -21.37
N ILE A 240 19.81 16.06 -21.81
CA ILE A 240 20.70 16.95 -21.05
C ILE A 240 20.06 18.33 -20.88
N GLU A 241 19.44 18.88 -21.93
CA GLU A 241 18.72 20.16 -21.84
C GLU A 241 17.57 20.08 -20.83
N LEU A 242 16.80 18.99 -20.88
CA LEU A 242 15.78 18.73 -19.88
C LEU A 242 16.39 18.65 -18.49
N TYR A 243 17.51 17.96 -18.27
CA TYR A 243 18.16 17.87 -16.96
C TYR A 243 18.73 19.19 -16.43
N LYS A 244 19.11 20.13 -17.30
CA LYS A 244 19.54 21.49 -16.89
C LYS A 244 18.39 22.33 -16.35
N GLN A 245 17.17 22.11 -16.82
CA GLN A 245 16.00 22.84 -16.32
C GLN A 245 15.73 22.47 -14.85
N PRO A 246 15.20 23.37 -14.01
CA PRO A 246 14.83 23.01 -12.64
C PRO A 246 13.75 21.92 -12.63
N LYS A 247 13.82 21.00 -11.68
CA LYS A 247 12.83 19.92 -11.56
C LYS A 247 11.44 20.50 -11.27
N VAL A 248 10.59 20.51 -12.30
CA VAL A 248 9.17 20.85 -12.15
C VAL A 248 8.50 19.66 -11.47
N ARG A 249 8.43 19.68 -10.13
CA ARG A 249 7.55 18.76 -9.42
C ARG A 249 6.14 19.06 -9.93
N ARG A 250 5.40 18.04 -10.39
CA ARG A 250 3.93 18.05 -10.55
C ARG A 250 3.22 18.25 -9.20
N ARG A 251 3.71 19.15 -8.36
CA ARG A 251 2.89 19.84 -7.37
C ARG A 251 1.97 20.67 -8.25
N GLY A 252 0.68 20.28 -8.30
CA GLY A 252 -0.30 20.95 -9.17
C GLY A 252 -0.09 22.45 -9.11
N VAL A 253 -0.11 23.10 -10.28
CA VAL A 253 -0.08 24.56 -10.38
C VAL A 253 -0.99 25.08 -9.29
N ALA A 254 -0.46 25.90 -8.38
CA ALA A 254 -1.24 26.39 -7.26
C ALA A 254 -2.48 27.06 -7.83
N LYS A 255 -3.65 26.42 -7.64
CA LYS A 255 -4.90 26.95 -8.14
C LYS A 255 -5.04 28.37 -7.55
N PRO A 256 -5.44 29.36 -8.35
CA PRO A 256 -5.70 30.70 -7.83
C PRO A 256 -6.72 30.61 -6.68
N PRO A 257 -6.65 31.51 -5.69
CA PRO A 257 -7.60 31.51 -4.58
C PRO A 257 -9.03 31.62 -5.12
N LEU A 258 -9.94 30.83 -4.55
CA LEU A 258 -11.36 30.80 -4.91
C LEU A 258 -12.07 32.08 -4.51
N LYS A 259 -11.67 32.70 -3.39
CA LYS A 259 -12.24 33.95 -2.87
C LYS A 259 -11.23 34.66 -1.98
N ASP A 260 -11.19 35.98 -2.06
CA ASP A 260 -10.47 36.84 -1.13
C ASP A 260 -11.49 37.40 -0.12
N LEU A 261 -11.25 37.17 1.17
CA LEU A 261 -12.12 37.66 2.25
C LEU A 261 -11.63 38.99 2.83
N GLY A 262 -10.50 39.52 2.37
CA GLY A 262 -9.90 40.76 2.84
C GLY A 262 -8.79 40.54 3.87
N ILE A 263 -8.49 41.57 4.65
CA ILE A 263 -7.39 41.59 5.62
C ILE A 263 -7.95 41.30 7.01
N ASP A 264 -7.30 40.39 7.75
CA ASP A 264 -7.58 40.16 9.17
C ASP A 264 -7.25 41.43 9.98
N PRO A 265 -8.22 42.04 10.68
CA PRO A 265 -7.97 43.22 11.50
C PRO A 265 -6.91 43.01 12.59
N ALA A 266 -6.79 41.79 13.11
CA ALA A 266 -5.87 41.46 14.22
C ALA A 266 -4.45 41.15 13.73
N SER A 267 -4.32 40.36 12.67
CA SER A 267 -3.00 39.93 12.18
C SER A 267 -2.47 40.76 11.00
N GLN A 268 -3.29 41.62 10.40
CA GLN A 268 -3.00 42.39 9.18
C GLN A 268 -2.59 41.50 7.99
N LYS A 269 -3.01 40.23 7.99
CA LYS A 269 -2.70 39.26 6.93
C LYS A 269 -3.91 39.07 6.00
N PRO A 270 -3.69 38.83 4.69
CA PRO A 270 -4.78 38.55 3.76
C PRO A 270 -5.37 37.17 4.04
N VAL A 271 -6.70 37.10 4.14
CA VAL A 271 -7.47 35.88 4.38
C VAL A 271 -8.03 35.37 3.05
N LEU A 272 -7.49 34.25 2.57
CA LEU A 272 -7.82 33.67 1.27
C LEU A 272 -8.51 32.32 1.41
N VAL A 273 -9.47 32.05 0.54
CA VAL A 273 -10.08 30.72 0.38
C VAL A 273 -9.39 30.01 -0.78
N LYS A 274 -8.90 28.80 -0.56
CA LYS A 274 -8.17 27.99 -1.56
C LYS A 274 -8.73 26.57 -1.62
N ASP A 275 -8.56 25.95 -2.79
CA ASP A 275 -8.88 24.54 -3.01
C ASP A 275 -7.61 23.68 -2.83
N GLY A 276 -7.64 22.79 -1.83
CA GLY A 276 -6.51 21.93 -1.47
C GLY A 276 -6.78 20.44 -1.67
N ARG A 277 -5.76 19.61 -1.45
CA ARG A 277 -5.87 18.14 -1.56
C ARG A 277 -6.97 17.54 -0.66
N PHE A 278 -7.25 18.19 0.47
CA PHE A 278 -8.20 17.71 1.48
C PHE A 278 -9.52 18.49 1.46
N GLY A 279 -9.80 19.20 0.37
CA GLY A 279 -10.96 20.07 0.20
C GLY A 279 -10.63 21.55 0.36
N ILE A 280 -11.69 22.35 0.35
CA ILE A 280 -11.62 23.81 0.40
C ILE A 280 -11.24 24.26 1.82
N TYR A 281 -10.33 25.21 1.91
CA TYR A 281 -9.82 25.72 3.17
C TYR A 281 -9.56 27.24 3.12
N ILE A 282 -9.52 27.86 4.30
CA ILE A 282 -9.20 29.26 4.52
C ILE A 282 -7.75 29.33 5.04
N THR A 283 -7.00 30.31 4.54
CA THR A 283 -5.61 30.54 4.92
C THR A 283 -5.31 32.01 5.11
N ASP A 284 -4.59 32.34 6.16
CA ASP A 284 -3.95 33.65 6.39
C ASP A 284 -2.47 33.67 5.94
N GLY A 285 -2.02 32.58 5.29
CA GLY A 285 -0.62 32.33 4.91
C GLY A 285 0.17 31.48 5.90
N GLU A 286 -0.24 31.40 7.16
CA GLU A 286 0.44 30.62 8.21
C GLU A 286 -0.42 29.46 8.73
N THR A 287 -1.66 29.74 9.08
CA THR A 287 -2.65 28.78 9.56
C THR A 287 -3.63 28.44 8.43
N ASN A 288 -3.96 27.14 8.31
CA ASN A 288 -4.92 26.65 7.32
C ASN A 288 -6.09 25.96 8.03
N ALA A 289 -7.31 26.47 7.85
CA ALA A 289 -8.53 25.93 8.43
C ALA A 289 -9.45 25.38 7.34
N THR A 290 -9.76 24.08 7.38
CA THR A 290 -10.71 23.45 6.45
C THR A 290 -12.13 23.95 6.69
N LEU A 291 -12.91 24.16 5.62
CA LEU A 291 -14.33 24.51 5.72
C LEU A 291 -15.13 23.36 6.35
N ARG A 292 -16.12 23.67 7.20
CA ARG A 292 -17.00 22.66 7.80
C ARG A 292 -18.14 22.31 6.84
N ARG A 293 -18.81 21.17 7.07
CA ARG A 293 -20.00 20.78 6.31
C ARG A 293 -21.08 21.84 6.51
N GLY A 294 -21.44 22.55 5.42
CA GLY A 294 -22.41 23.65 5.43
C GLY A 294 -21.81 25.02 5.11
N ASP A 295 -20.50 25.20 5.30
CA ASP A 295 -19.83 26.43 4.84
C ASP A 295 -19.65 26.35 3.31
N THR A 296 -20.27 27.27 2.57
CA THR A 296 -20.13 27.38 1.11
C THR A 296 -19.29 28.61 0.76
N VAL A 297 -18.49 28.52 -0.31
CA VAL A 297 -17.55 29.58 -0.70
C VAL A 297 -18.26 30.91 -1.00
N GLU A 298 -19.44 30.83 -1.60
CA GLU A 298 -20.23 32.00 -2.01
C GLU A 298 -20.70 32.82 -0.79
N PHE A 299 -21.22 32.15 0.23
CA PHE A 299 -21.75 32.81 1.44
C PHE A 299 -20.74 33.00 2.56
N LEU A 300 -19.48 32.58 2.37
CA LEU A 300 -18.44 32.73 3.37
C LEU A 300 -18.07 34.21 3.57
N THR A 301 -18.16 34.67 4.82
CA THR A 301 -17.81 36.03 5.25
C THR A 301 -16.43 36.07 5.92
N LEU A 302 -15.84 37.27 6.03
CA LEU A 302 -14.57 37.47 6.74
C LEU A 302 -14.66 37.00 8.20
N GLU A 303 -15.75 37.35 8.89
CA GLU A 303 -15.97 37.00 10.30
C GLU A 303 -16.00 35.48 10.53
N ARG A 304 -16.72 34.74 9.67
CA ARG A 304 -16.74 33.28 9.71
C ARG A 304 -15.37 32.67 9.40
N GLY A 305 -14.62 33.28 8.48
CA GLY A 305 -13.26 32.83 8.16
C GLY A 305 -12.28 33.01 9.32
N LEU A 306 -12.38 34.14 10.03
CA LEU A 306 -11.58 34.40 11.23
C LEU A 306 -11.93 33.45 12.38
N GLU A 307 -13.20 33.10 12.55
CA GLU A 307 -13.65 32.10 13.53
C GLU A 307 -12.98 30.74 13.27
N LEU A 308 -13.00 30.28 12.02
CA LEU A 308 -12.39 29.00 11.61
C LEU A 308 -10.87 29.01 11.81
N LEU A 309 -10.21 30.11 11.47
CA LEU A 309 -8.76 30.28 11.69
C LEU A 309 -8.43 30.35 13.18
N ALA A 310 -9.20 31.08 13.99
CA ALA A 310 -9.00 31.16 15.44
C ALA A 310 -9.16 29.79 16.11
N GLY A 311 -10.21 29.05 15.77
CA GLY A 311 -10.41 27.68 16.24
C GLY A 311 -9.27 26.75 15.83
N ARG A 312 -8.73 26.93 14.62
CA ARG A 312 -7.56 26.19 14.16
C ARG A 312 -6.29 26.56 14.93
N ARG A 313 -6.03 27.85 15.19
CA ARG A 313 -4.88 28.32 15.98
C ARG A 313 -4.94 27.81 17.42
N ALA A 314 -6.13 27.81 18.04
CA ALA A 314 -6.33 27.25 19.38
C ALA A 314 -6.02 25.74 19.41
N TRP A 315 -6.55 24.98 18.45
CA TRP A 315 -6.24 23.56 18.31
C TRP A 315 -4.75 23.31 18.04
N GLU A 316 -4.08 24.15 17.23
CA GLU A 316 -2.64 24.02 16.98
C GLU A 316 -1.78 24.36 18.21
N ALA A 317 -2.26 25.22 19.10
CA ALA A 317 -1.60 25.53 20.37
C ALA A 317 -1.72 24.37 21.38
N GLU A 318 -2.86 23.70 21.43
CA GLU A 318 -3.13 22.56 22.33
C GLU A 318 -2.52 21.24 21.83
N ASN A 319 -2.65 20.96 20.53
CA ASN A 319 -2.28 19.67 19.94
C ASN A 319 -0.92 19.70 19.22
N GLY A 320 -0.28 20.87 19.13
CA GLY A 320 0.97 21.09 18.41
C GLY A 320 0.76 21.21 16.90
N GLY A 321 1.15 22.35 16.33
CA GLY A 321 1.07 22.60 14.89
C GLY A 321 1.85 21.58 14.02
N ALA A 322 1.54 21.56 12.72
CA ALA A 322 2.13 20.66 11.72
C ALA A 322 3.67 20.80 11.56
N THR A 323 4.29 21.78 12.22
CA THR A 323 5.73 22.04 12.26
C THR A 323 6.39 21.62 13.58
N ARG A 324 6.01 20.46 14.15
CA ARG A 324 6.99 19.74 14.98
C ARG A 324 8.08 19.18 14.04
N VAL A 325 9.13 19.97 13.82
CA VAL A 325 10.41 19.45 13.30
C VAL A 325 10.79 18.31 14.24
N LYS A 326 10.60 17.06 13.79
CA LYS A 326 11.14 15.89 14.46
C LYS A 326 12.65 16.07 14.45
N LYS A 327 13.20 16.52 15.59
CA LYS A 327 14.63 16.43 15.87
C LYS A 327 14.99 14.96 15.65
N SER A 328 15.74 14.69 14.57
CA SER A 328 16.10 13.33 14.18
C SER A 328 17.00 12.76 15.27
N SER A 329 16.43 11.97 16.19
CA SER A 329 17.25 11.08 16.98
C SER A 329 17.77 10.02 16.01
N LYS A 330 19.10 9.98 15.83
CA LYS A 330 19.78 8.89 15.12
C LYS A 330 19.41 7.60 15.83
N ARG A 331 18.40 6.89 15.32
CA ARG A 331 18.02 5.58 15.80
C ARG A 331 19.07 4.60 15.28
N ALA A 332 19.99 4.20 16.16
CA ALA A 332 20.93 3.13 15.90
C ALA A 332 20.16 1.88 15.41
N LYS A 333 20.58 1.33 14.27
CA LYS A 333 20.03 0.10 13.69
C LYS A 333 20.25 -1.05 14.68
N LYS A 334 19.23 -1.42 15.45
CA LYS A 334 19.14 -2.76 16.04
C LYS A 334 18.43 -3.65 15.04
N ALA A 335 19.14 -4.62 14.51
CA ALA A 335 18.60 -5.68 13.66
C ALA A 335 17.49 -6.42 14.41
N ALA A 336 16.35 -6.64 13.75
CA ALA A 336 15.26 -7.45 14.28
C ALA A 336 15.68 -8.94 14.27
N PRO A 337 15.44 -9.70 15.35
CA PRO A 337 15.61 -11.15 15.32
C PRO A 337 14.50 -11.76 14.46
N SER A 338 14.89 -12.44 13.38
CA SER A 338 13.96 -13.18 12.51
C SER A 338 13.45 -14.44 13.23
N LEU A 339 12.14 -14.50 13.46
CA LEU A 339 11.43 -15.69 13.91
C LEU A 339 11.32 -16.71 12.76
N THR A 340 12.37 -17.48 12.53
CA THR A 340 12.27 -18.76 11.80
C THR A 340 13.35 -19.73 12.28
N LYS A 341 13.03 -20.52 13.31
CA LYS A 341 13.43 -21.93 13.41
C LYS A 341 12.64 -22.62 14.52
N ASN A 342 11.48 -23.16 14.16
CA ASN A 342 10.92 -24.29 14.88
C ASN A 342 11.86 -25.48 14.63
N THR A 343 12.55 -25.93 15.68
CA THR A 343 13.04 -27.30 15.74
C THR A 343 12.38 -27.92 16.96
N VAL A 344 11.35 -28.72 16.71
CA VAL A 344 10.73 -29.59 17.70
C VAL A 344 11.73 -30.70 18.04
N LYS A 345 12.06 -30.84 19.32
CA LYS A 345 12.38 -32.15 19.90
C LYS A 345 11.77 -32.24 21.29
N ALA A 346 10.64 -32.93 21.35
CA ALA A 346 10.09 -33.47 22.57
C ALA A 346 10.96 -34.61 23.11
N THR A 347 10.91 -34.79 24.43
CA THR A 347 10.79 -36.04 25.23
C THR A 347 11.81 -36.13 26.36
N GLY A 348 11.32 -36.29 27.59
CA GLY A 348 12.12 -36.82 28.71
C GLY A 348 11.71 -36.37 30.11
N LYS A 349 10.68 -37.03 30.68
CA LYS A 349 10.39 -37.09 32.13
C LYS A 349 11.65 -37.30 32.98
N ALA A 350 11.77 -36.66 34.15
CA ALA A 350 11.76 -37.33 35.47
C ALA A 350 12.18 -36.42 36.67
N LYS A 351 11.29 -36.44 37.68
CA LYS A 351 11.53 -36.61 39.13
C LYS A 351 12.33 -35.56 39.93
N THR A 352 11.56 -34.81 40.72
CA THR A 352 11.63 -34.68 42.19
C THR A 352 12.82 -35.32 42.91
N LYS A 353 13.53 -34.53 43.74
CA LYS A 353 14.06 -34.97 45.04
C LYS A 353 14.10 -33.81 46.04
N LYS A 354 13.24 -33.90 47.06
CA LYS A 354 13.45 -33.33 48.40
C LYS A 354 14.64 -34.04 49.04
N LYS A 355 15.46 -33.30 49.79
CA LYS A 355 16.07 -33.80 51.04
C LYS A 355 16.26 -32.63 52.02
N ALA A 356 15.58 -32.75 53.15
CA ALA A 356 15.88 -32.11 54.44
C ALA A 356 17.21 -32.71 54.97
N ALA A 357 17.88 -32.30 56.05
CA ALA A 357 17.69 -31.40 57.19
C ALA A 357 19.06 -31.32 57.92
N THR A 358 19.10 -30.56 59.03
CA THR A 358 20.12 -30.50 60.11
C THR A 358 21.34 -29.60 59.80
N GLY A 359 21.71 -28.58 60.59
CA GLY A 359 21.35 -28.19 61.94
C GLY A 359 22.52 -28.41 62.90
N LYS A 360 23.35 -27.37 63.14
CA LYS A 360 23.94 -27.06 64.47
C LYS A 360 24.75 -25.77 64.39
N GLY A 361 24.42 -24.83 65.27
CA GLY A 361 25.26 -23.68 65.56
C GLY A 361 26.44 -24.07 66.46
N ASN A 362 27.44 -23.21 66.48
CA ASN A 362 28.26 -22.99 67.67
C ASN A 362 28.72 -21.54 67.67
N ALA A 363 28.27 -20.81 68.69
CA ALA A 363 28.86 -19.56 69.10
C ALA A 363 30.11 -19.87 69.93
N ALA A 364 31.20 -19.15 69.68
CA ALA A 364 32.29 -18.99 70.63
C ALA A 364 32.81 -17.56 70.52
N ALA A 365 32.67 -16.85 71.64
CA ALA A 365 33.13 -15.50 71.86
C ALA A 365 34.66 -15.42 71.81
N THR A 366 35.16 -14.27 71.37
CA THR A 366 36.50 -13.80 71.70
C THR A 366 36.38 -12.59 72.62
N SER A 367 37.06 -12.70 73.75
CA SER A 367 37.27 -11.75 74.83
C SER A 367 37.99 -10.47 74.40
N ALA A 368 37.53 -9.32 74.91
CA ALA A 368 38.28 -8.38 75.76
C ALA A 368 37.36 -7.23 76.18
#